data_AF-A0A352SU12-F1
#
_entry.id   AF-A0A352SU12-F1
#
_cell.length_a   1.000
_cell.length_b   1.000
_cell.length_c   1.000
_cell.angle_alpha   90.00
_cell.angle_beta   90.00
_cell.angle_gamma   90.00
#
_symmetry.space_group_name_H-M   'P 1'
#
loop_
_entity.id
_entity.type
_entity.pdbx_description
1 polymer ?
#
loop_
_entity_poly.entity_id
_entity_poly.type
_entity_poly.pdbx_seq_one_letter_code
_entity_poly.pdbx_strand_id
1 'polypeptide(L)'
;MYKVNVIDAVPGEVEVLRLMTGYLGDRLFTPRQRASLDITINATRRPIRVPISRDMLLPQKAGFGLGPPTAFEMTVSTAAGIRDAGQVIAHELLH
;
A
#
# COMPACT_ATOMS: atom_id res chain seq x y z
N MET A 1 0.24 8.15 -6.13
CA MET A 1 1.28 7.26 -6.68
C MET A 1 1.41 6.02 -5.81
N TYR A 2 1.41 4.85 -6.43
CA TYR A 2 1.64 3.57 -5.73
C TYR A 2 3.07 3.12 -5.98
N LYS A 3 3.77 2.72 -4.92
CA LYS A 3 5.13 2.17 -4.99
C LYS A 3 5.12 0.80 -4.33
N VAL A 4 5.38 -0.23 -5.11
CA VAL A 4 5.66 -1.57 -4.57
C VAL A 4 7.17 -1.78 -4.59
N ASN A 5 7.74 -1.87 -3.40
CA ASN A 5 9.17 -2.07 -3.13
C ASN A 5 9.45 -3.52 -2.78
N VAL A 6 10.66 -3.98 -3.10
CA VAL A 6 11.13 -5.32 -2.80
C VAL A 6 12.11 -5.25 -1.66
N ILE A 7 11.82 -5.95 -0.57
CA ILE A 7 12.82 -6.21 0.47
C ILE A 7 13.56 -7.49 0.12
N ASP A 8 12.84 -8.61 0.00
CA ASP A 8 13.42 -9.92 -0.26
C ASP A 8 12.47 -10.90 -1.00
N ALA A 9 11.48 -10.41 -1.75
CA ALA A 9 10.50 -11.24 -2.48
C ALA A 9 11.09 -12.02 -3.69
N VAL A 10 10.36 -13.02 -4.20
CA VAL A 10 10.80 -13.79 -5.40
C VAL A 10 10.62 -12.92 -6.66
N PRO A 11 11.55 -12.98 -7.64
CA PRO A 11 11.36 -12.32 -8.93
C PRO A 11 10.01 -12.68 -9.57
N GLY A 12 9.28 -11.68 -10.07
CA GLY A 12 7.95 -11.83 -10.65
C GLY A 12 6.79 -11.65 -9.67
N GLU A 13 6.93 -12.01 -8.38
CA GLU A 13 5.87 -11.77 -7.38
C GLU A 13 5.58 -10.28 -7.24
N VAL A 14 6.64 -9.48 -7.27
CA VAL A 14 6.59 -8.02 -7.14
C VAL A 14 5.86 -7.39 -8.32
N GLU A 15 6.09 -7.90 -9.53
CA GLU A 15 5.41 -7.43 -10.75
C GLU A 15 3.90 -7.65 -10.61
N VAL A 16 3.52 -8.85 -10.16
CA VAL A 16 2.11 -9.21 -9.93
C VAL A 16 1.49 -8.32 -8.85
N LEU A 17 2.18 -8.12 -7.73
CA LEU A 17 1.70 -7.23 -6.67
C LEU A 17 1.57 -5.79 -7.17
N ARG A 18 2.52 -5.28 -7.95
CA ARG A 18 2.46 -3.93 -8.54
C ARG A 18 1.28 -3.76 -9.50
N LEU A 19 1.07 -4.71 -10.39
CA LEU A 19 -0.07 -4.70 -11.32
C LEU A 19 -1.40 -4.73 -10.57
N MET A 20 -1.51 -5.60 -9.57
CA MET A 20 -2.70 -5.73 -8.75
C MET A 20 -2.94 -4.47 -7.89
N THR A 21 -1.91 -3.88 -7.27
CA THR A 21 -2.03 -2.61 -6.54
C THR A 21 -2.50 -1.49 -7.46
N GLY A 22 -1.96 -1.40 -8.68
CA GLY A 22 -2.42 -0.44 -9.68
C GLY A 22 -3.90 -0.64 -10.03
N TYR A 23 -4.30 -1.88 -10.31
CA TYR A 23 -5.68 -2.23 -10.61
C TYR A 23 -6.65 -1.90 -9.46
N LEU A 24 -6.28 -2.25 -8.23
CA LEU A 24 -7.07 -1.92 -7.03
C LEU A 24 -7.14 -0.42 -6.84
N GLY A 25 -6.01 0.28 -7.00
CA GLY A 25 -5.94 1.72 -6.89
C GLY A 25 -6.89 2.43 -7.84
N ASP A 26 -6.93 1.99 -9.10
CA ASP A 26 -7.78 2.54 -10.15
C ASP A 26 -9.28 2.34 -9.88
N ARG A 27 -9.64 1.30 -9.13
CA ARG A 27 -11.03 0.99 -8.78
C ARG A 27 -11.49 1.59 -7.46
N LEU A 28 -10.61 1.63 -6.47
CA LEU A 28 -10.96 2.07 -5.12
C LEU A 28 -10.89 3.59 -4.97
N PHE A 29 -10.06 4.27 -5.77
CA PHE A 29 -9.82 5.70 -5.62
C PHE A 29 -10.16 6.50 -6.88
N THR A 30 -10.77 7.65 -6.65
CA THR A 30 -11.00 8.65 -7.69
C THR A 30 -9.66 9.17 -8.27
N PRO A 31 -9.62 9.68 -9.51
CA PRO A 31 -8.41 10.28 -10.07
C PRO A 31 -7.78 11.36 -9.17
N ARG A 32 -8.62 12.15 -8.48
CA ARG A 32 -8.16 13.19 -7.55
C ARG A 32 -7.46 12.59 -6.32
N GLN A 33 -8.02 11.53 -5.73
CA GLN A 33 -7.38 10.82 -4.61
C GLN A 33 -6.07 10.16 -5.06
N ARG A 34 -6.03 9.51 -6.23
CA ARG A 34 -4.80 8.89 -6.75
C ARG A 34 -3.65 9.88 -6.96
N ALA A 35 -3.98 11.12 -7.31
CA ALA A 35 -3.01 12.20 -7.46
C ALA A 35 -2.45 12.71 -6.13
N SER A 36 -3.21 12.59 -5.04
CA SER A 36 -2.78 13.06 -3.71
C SER A 36 -2.18 11.98 -2.81
N LEU A 37 -2.56 10.71 -2.99
CA LEU A 37 -2.10 9.61 -2.14
C LEU A 37 -0.68 9.16 -2.53
N ASP A 38 0.24 9.02 -1.58
CA ASP A 38 1.51 8.31 -1.72
C ASP A 38 1.46 7.04 -0.89
N ILE A 39 1.39 5.88 -1.55
CA ILE A 39 1.24 4.59 -0.90
C ILE A 39 2.46 3.73 -1.22
N THR A 40 3.20 3.37 -0.17
CA THR A 40 4.37 2.51 -0.24
C THR A 40 4.05 1.14 0.33
N ILE A 41 4.29 0.09 -0.46
CA ILE A 41 4.07 -1.30 -0.10
C ILE A 41 5.40 -2.03 -0.19
N ASN A 42 5.91 -2.45 0.96
CA ASN A 42 7.13 -3.23 1.05
C ASN A 42 6.78 -4.72 1.02
N ALA A 43 7.18 -5.43 -0.03
CA ALA A 43 6.98 -6.87 -0.16
C ALA A 43 8.18 -7.64 0.41
N THR A 44 7.90 -8.61 1.28
CA THR A 44 8.92 -9.47 1.90
C THR A 44 8.49 -10.95 1.90
N ARG A 45 9.45 -11.87 1.84
CA ARG A 45 9.24 -13.30 2.08
C ARG A 45 9.25 -13.68 3.55
N ARG A 46 9.65 -12.78 4.43
CA ARG A 46 9.59 -13.04 5.87
C ARG A 46 8.12 -13.08 6.31
N PRO A 47 7.75 -13.95 7.26
CA PRO A 47 6.38 -14.02 7.78
C PRO A 47 6.10 -12.84 8.74
N ILE A 48 6.21 -11.61 8.21
CA ILE A 48 6.05 -10.34 8.92
C ILE A 48 5.05 -9.51 8.12
N ARG A 49 4.07 -8.94 8.82
CA ARG A 49 3.13 -7.96 8.28
C ARG A 49 3.20 -6.71 9.14
N VAL A 50 3.34 -5.56 8.49
CA VAL A 50 3.23 -4.24 9.13
C VAL A 50 2.07 -3.52 8.43
N PRO A 51 0.87 -3.45 9.03
CA PRO A 51 -0.26 -2.76 8.42
C PRO A 51 -0.05 -1.25 8.42
N ILE A 52 -0.97 -0.52 7.77
CA ILE A 52 -1.03 0.93 7.91
C ILE A 52 -1.30 1.24 9.39
N SER A 53 -0.44 2.06 9.99
CA SER A 53 -0.54 2.39 11.40
C SER A 53 -1.56 3.51 11.64
N ARG A 54 -2.13 3.55 12.85
CA ARG A 54 -3.19 4.52 13.19
C ARG A 54 -2.73 5.97 13.10
N ASP A 55 -1.47 6.25 13.38
CA ASP A 55 -0.85 7.57 13.23
C ASP A 55 -0.80 8.03 11.77
N MET A 56 -0.66 7.11 10.80
CA MET A 56 -0.74 7.45 9.37
C MET A 56 -2.16 7.87 8.95
N LEU A 57 -3.19 7.48 9.71
CA LEU A 57 -4.59 7.88 9.48
C LEU A 57 -4.93 9.24 10.10
N LEU A 58 -4.04 9.83 10.89
CA LEU A 58 -4.29 11.13 11.52
C LEU A 58 -4.19 12.27 10.49
N PRO A 59 -4.93 13.38 10.71
CA PRO A 59 -4.80 14.57 9.88
C PRO A 59 -3.35 15.06 9.83
N GLN A 60 -2.83 15.28 8.62
CA GLN A 60 -1.44 15.70 8.41
C GLN A 60 -1.37 17.24 8.39
N LYS A 61 -0.22 17.79 8.81
CA LYS A 61 -0.01 19.25 8.71
C LYS A 61 0.01 19.68 7.24
N ALA A 62 -0.80 20.69 6.91
CA ALA A 62 -0.85 21.31 5.59
C ALA A 62 -0.55 22.82 5.70
N GLY A 63 -0.36 23.49 4.56
CA GLY A 63 0.04 24.91 4.51
C GLY A 63 -0.88 25.85 5.29
N PHE A 64 -2.17 25.53 5.42
CA PHE A 64 -3.11 26.18 6.33
C PHE A 64 -3.93 25.13 7.08
N GLY A 65 -3.50 24.78 8.29
CA GLY A 65 -4.24 23.87 9.17
C GLY A 65 -3.94 22.38 8.95
N LEU A 66 -4.97 21.55 9.13
CA LEU A 66 -4.88 20.09 9.02
C LEU A 66 -5.50 19.64 7.69
N GLY A 67 -4.79 18.77 6.97
CA GLY A 67 -5.26 18.11 5.76
C GLY A 67 -5.60 16.63 6.00
N PRO A 68 -6.27 15.99 5.04
CA PRO A 68 -6.48 14.54 5.09
C PRO A 68 -5.13 13.80 5.05
N PRO A 69 -5.05 12.57 5.57
CA PRO A 69 -3.87 11.74 5.46
C PRO A 69 -3.61 11.39 3.98
N THR A 70 -2.36 11.51 3.56
CA THR A 70 -1.97 11.26 2.16
C THR A 70 -0.83 10.27 2.00
N ALA A 71 -0.04 10.02 3.05
CA ALA A 71 1.14 9.18 2.99
C ALA A 71 0.94 7.92 3.83
N PHE A 72 1.06 6.76 3.20
CA PHE A 72 0.84 5.45 3.82
C PHE A 72 1.98 4.52 3.49
N GLU A 73 2.41 3.76 4.49
CA GLU A 73 3.41 2.71 4.33
C GLU A 73 2.91 1.42 4.98
N MET A 74 3.07 0.31 4.27
CA MET A 74 2.76 -1.02 4.78
C MET A 74 3.84 -2.02 4.35
N THR A 75 3.99 -3.09 5.13
CA THR A 75 4.78 -4.27 4.77
C THR A 75 3.87 -5.48 4.65
N VAL A 76 3.96 -6.16 3.50
CA VAL A 76 3.17 -7.36 3.20
C VAL A 76 4.09 -8.56 2.99
N SER A 77 3.66 -9.71 3.49
CA SER A 77 4.40 -10.97 3.38
C SER A 77 3.90 -11.79 2.19
N THR A 78 4.82 -12.29 1.37
CA THR A 78 4.53 -13.32 0.35
C THR A 78 4.77 -14.75 0.87
N ALA A 79 5.11 -14.94 2.16
CA ALA A 79 5.41 -16.25 2.74
C ALA A 79 4.24 -17.24 2.63
N ALA A 80 3.00 -16.75 2.75
CA ALA A 80 1.78 -17.54 2.58
C ALA A 80 1.27 -17.56 1.13
N GLY A 81 2.05 -17.01 0.19
CA GLY A 81 1.74 -16.90 -1.22
C GLY A 81 1.28 -15.49 -1.64
N ILE A 82 1.44 -15.20 -2.93
CA ILE A 82 1.14 -13.89 -3.54
C ILE A 82 -0.33 -13.49 -3.37
N ARG A 83 -1.25 -14.48 -3.41
CA ARG A 83 -2.69 -14.23 -3.24
C ARG A 83 -2.99 -13.66 -1.86
N ASP A 84 -2.40 -14.22 -0.81
CA ASP A 84 -2.59 -13.76 0.56
C ASP A 84 -2.04 -12.33 0.73
N ALA A 85 -0.81 -12.10 0.24
CA ALA A 85 -0.21 -10.77 0.20
C ALA A 85 -1.13 -9.75 -0.49
N GLY A 86 -1.76 -10.15 -1.59
CA GLY A 86 -2.67 -9.29 -2.33
C GLY A 86 -3.99 -9.00 -1.63
N GLN A 87 -4.53 -9.97 -0.89
CA GLN A 87 -5.70 -9.74 -0.04
C GLN A 87 -5.39 -8.76 1.08
N VAL A 88 -4.20 -8.85 1.68
CA VAL A 88 -3.74 -7.86 2.68
C VAL A 88 -3.67 -6.47 2.06
N ILE A 89 -3.04 -6.31 0.89
CA ILE A 89 -2.99 -5.02 0.20
C ILE A 89 -4.40 -4.47 -0.03
N ALA A 90 -5.31 -5.28 -0.59
CA ALA A 90 -6.68 -4.84 -0.86
C ALA A 90 -7.42 -4.42 0.41
N HIS A 91 -7.23 -5.15 1.52
CA HIS A 91 -7.81 -4.83 2.80
C HIS A 91 -7.30 -3.49 3.35
N GLU A 92 -5.98 -3.27 3.32
CA GLU A 92 -5.38 -2.01 3.79
C GLU A 92 -5.78 -0.82 2.91
N LEU A 93 -5.97 -1.01 1.60
CA LEU A 93 -6.42 0.07 0.70
C LEU A 93 -7.90 0.43 0.85
N LEU A 94 -8.70 -0.45 1.44
CA LEU A 94 -10.12 -0.20 1.71
C LEU A 94 -10.35 0.57 3.02
N HIS A 95 -9.41 0.44 3.96
CA HIS A 95 -9.42 1.16 5.23
C HIS A 95 -9.00 2.62 5.05
#